data_AF-A0A916CYB9-F1
#
_entry.id   AF-A0A916CYB9-F1
#
_cell.length_a   1.000
_cell.length_b   1.000
_cell.length_c   1.000
_cell.angle_alpha   90.00
_cell.angle_beta   90.00
_cell.angle_gamma   90.00
#
_symmetry.space_group_name_H-M   'P 1'
#
loop_
_entity.id
_entity.type
_entity.pdbx_description
1 polymer ?
#
loop_
_entity_poly.entity_id
_entity_poly.type
_entity_poly.pdbx_seq_one_letter_code
_entity_poly.pdbx_strand_id
1 'polypeptide(L)'
;MPIELRCERLVLSPWTEGDAQVLLGVFRDPLVRRHLLDDELVSLDWVDDEIEAATDPSNERSVAVLERLGMLRLPEGEVGVGEAVFYRIGRERWRRHFPTIDATGA
;
A
#
# COMPACT_ATOMS: atom_id res chain seq x y z
N MET A 1 -19.34 4.62 11.85
CA MET A 1 -19.15 3.19 11.51
C MET A 1 -18.19 3.05 10.32
N PRO A 2 -17.23 2.09 10.34
CA PRO A 2 -16.33 1.89 9.19
C PRO A 2 -17.11 1.45 7.94
N ILE A 3 -16.77 1.99 6.78
CA ILE A 3 -17.41 1.62 5.50
C ILE A 3 -16.79 0.30 5.01
N GLU A 4 -17.54 -0.79 5.07
CA GLU A 4 -17.15 -2.06 4.47
C GLU A 4 -17.53 -2.11 2.99
N LEU A 5 -16.62 -2.56 2.13
CA LEU A 5 -16.90 -2.85 0.73
C LEU A 5 -17.18 -4.34 0.58
N ARG A 6 -18.32 -4.69 -0.03
CA ARG A 6 -18.78 -6.08 -0.13
C ARG A 6 -19.09 -6.44 -1.57
N CYS A 7 -18.62 -7.60 -2.01
CA CYS A 7 -19.10 -8.31 -3.20
C CYS A 7 -19.46 -9.76 -2.82
N GLU A 8 -19.96 -10.54 -3.79
CA GLU A 8 -20.40 -11.93 -3.54
C GLU A 8 -19.34 -12.81 -2.87
N ARG A 9 -18.06 -12.55 -3.12
CA ARG A 9 -16.93 -13.39 -2.67
C ARG A 9 -15.93 -12.68 -1.75
N LEU A 10 -16.12 -11.39 -1.48
CA LEU A 10 -15.12 -10.58 -0.78
C LEU A 10 -15.79 -9.53 0.10
N VAL A 11 -15.35 -9.47 1.35
CA VAL A 11 -15.63 -8.38 2.28
C VAL A 11 -14.30 -7.69 2.54
N LEU A 12 -14.22 -6.40 2.22
CA LEU A 12 -13.09 -5.54 2.55
C LEU A 12 -13.52 -4.60 3.67
N SER A 13 -12.82 -4.69 4.79
CA SER A 13 -12.97 -3.76 5.92
C SER A 13 -11.80 -2.78 5.94
N PRO A 14 -11.99 -1.56 6.49
CA PRO A 14 -10.89 -0.63 6.64
C PRO A 14 -9.77 -1.20 7.50
N TRP A 15 -8.53 -0.87 7.15
CA TRP A 15 -7.35 -1.16 7.96
C TRP A 15 -7.47 -0.51 9.34
N THR A 16 -7.10 -1.27 10.38
CA THR A 16 -6.96 -0.81 11.76
C THR A 16 -5.55 -1.09 12.27
N GLU A 17 -5.12 -0.38 13.31
CA GLU A 17 -3.83 -0.64 13.97
C GLU A 17 -3.71 -2.09 14.49
N GLY A 18 -4.85 -2.75 14.77
CA GLY A 18 -4.89 -4.16 15.19
C GLY A 18 -4.47 -5.15 14.10
N ASP A 19 -4.51 -4.74 12.82
CA ASP A 19 -4.17 -5.59 11.68
C ASP A 19 -2.65 -5.69 11.45
N ALA A 20 -1.88 -4.74 11.98
CA ALA A 20 -0.43 -4.62 11.75
C ALA A 20 0.35 -5.88 12.13
N GLN A 21 0.01 -6.51 13.26
CA GLN A 21 0.69 -7.73 13.72
C GLN A 21 0.41 -8.94 12.82
N VAL A 22 -0.83 -9.06 12.32
CA VAL A 22 -1.23 -10.14 11.42
C VAL A 22 -0.49 -9.97 10.09
N LEU A 23 -0.47 -8.75 9.54
CA LEU A 23 0.20 -8.48 8.28
C LEU A 23 1.72 -8.61 8.39
N LEU A 24 2.32 -8.22 9.52
CA LEU A 24 3.74 -8.47 9.82
C LEU A 24 4.06 -9.97 9.78
N GLY A 25 3.16 -10.82 10.32
CA GLY A 25 3.30 -12.27 10.23
C GLY A 25 3.31 -12.77 8.78
N VAL A 26 2.41 -12.26 7.94
CA VAL A 26 2.36 -12.58 6.50
C VAL A 26 3.65 -12.17 5.80
N PHE A 27 4.14 -10.95 6.02
CA PHE A 27 5.36 -10.46 5.37
C PHE A 27 6.64 -11.14 5.86
N ARG A 28 6.63 -11.75 7.05
CA ARG A 28 7.75 -12.54 7.57
C ARG A 28 7.68 -14.02 7.18
N ASP A 29 6.60 -14.47 6.55
CA ASP A 29 6.54 -15.81 5.98
C ASP A 29 7.64 -15.96 4.90
N PRO A 30 8.48 -17.01 4.93
CA PRO A 30 9.60 -17.14 4.00
C PRO A 30 9.19 -17.18 2.52
N LEU A 31 8.02 -17.74 2.19
CA LEU A 31 7.55 -17.78 0.81
C LEU A 31 7.06 -16.40 0.36
N VAL A 32 6.36 -15.68 1.23
CA VAL A 32 5.92 -14.31 0.93
C VAL A 32 7.13 -13.39 0.77
N ARG A 33 8.02 -13.38 1.75
CA ARG A 33 9.18 -12.50 1.82
C ARG A 33 10.10 -12.66 0.60
N ARG A 34 10.38 -13.91 0.21
CA ARG A 34 11.20 -14.23 -0.97
C ARG A 34 10.65 -13.62 -2.26
N HIS A 35 9.33 -13.50 -2.39
CA HIS A 35 8.68 -13.11 -3.63
C HIS A 35 8.20 -11.66 -3.66
N LEU A 36 7.90 -11.07 -2.50
CA LEU A 36 7.37 -9.71 -2.40
C LEU A 36 8.34 -8.70 -1.81
N LEU A 37 9.38 -9.15 -1.09
CA LEU A 37 10.23 -8.28 -0.27
C LEU A 37 11.72 -8.60 -0.46
N ASP A 38 12.11 -9.21 -1.60
CA ASP A 38 13.51 -9.58 -1.90
C ASP A 38 14.20 -10.41 -0.78
N ASP A 39 13.40 -11.21 -0.07
CA ASP A 39 13.80 -11.98 1.12
C ASP A 39 14.25 -11.12 2.34
N GLU A 40 13.96 -9.82 2.35
CA GLU A 40 14.27 -8.88 3.43
C GLU A 40 13.23 -8.89 4.57
N LEU A 41 13.68 -8.77 5.81
CA LEU A 41 12.79 -8.68 6.98
C LEU A 41 12.24 -7.26 7.14
N VAL A 42 10.93 -7.14 7.33
CA VAL A 42 10.27 -5.87 7.66
C VAL A 42 10.00 -5.71 9.16
N SER A 43 9.92 -4.45 9.60
CA SER A 43 9.54 -4.06 10.95
C SER A 43 8.03 -3.82 11.05
N LEU A 44 7.51 -3.78 12.28
CA LEU A 44 6.12 -3.40 12.51
C LEU A 44 5.85 -1.95 12.06
N ASP A 45 6.81 -1.05 12.32
CA ASP A 45 6.68 0.37 11.94
C ASP A 45 6.57 0.54 10.41
N TRP A 46 7.30 -0.28 9.64
CA TRP A 46 7.20 -0.27 8.18
C TRP A 46 5.80 -0.71 7.72
N VAL A 47 5.26 -1.77 8.33
CA VAL A 47 3.90 -2.28 8.04
C VAL A 47 2.83 -1.24 8.34
N ASP A 48 3.04 -0.46 9.40
CA ASP A 48 2.04 0.50 9.85
C ASP A 48 2.10 1.82 9.05
N ASP A 49 3.27 2.22 8.55
CA ASP A 49 3.44 3.53 7.92
C ASP A 49 3.37 3.52 6.39
N GLU A 50 3.90 2.50 5.70
CA GLU A 50 4.24 2.62 4.28
C GLU A 50 3.39 1.76 3.34
N ILE A 51 2.88 2.38 2.27
CA ILE A 51 2.26 1.69 1.14
C ILE A 51 3.09 1.97 -0.10
N GLU A 52 3.56 0.90 -0.73
CA GLU A 52 4.23 0.94 -2.03
C GLU A 52 3.32 0.40 -3.14
N ALA A 53 3.45 0.99 -4.33
CA ALA A 53 2.76 0.55 -5.53
C ALA A 53 3.69 0.64 -6.74
N ALA A 54 3.54 -0.29 -7.67
CA ALA A 54 4.24 -0.28 -8.94
C ALA A 54 3.22 -0.37 -10.09
N THR A 55 3.49 0.32 -11.19
CA THR A 55 2.68 0.24 -12.41
C THR A 55 3.56 0.35 -13.64
N ASP A 56 3.10 -0.25 -14.74
CA ASP A 56 3.69 -0.05 -16.06
C ASP A 56 3.69 1.46 -16.43
N PRO A 57 4.82 2.02 -16.90
CA PRO A 57 4.91 3.44 -17.28
C PRO A 57 3.86 3.88 -18.31
N SER A 58 3.44 2.98 -19.22
CA SER A 58 2.42 3.26 -20.25
C SER A 58 0.99 3.23 -19.72
N ASN A 59 0.77 2.76 -18.47
CA ASN A 59 -0.54 2.76 -17.85
C ASN A 59 -0.88 4.13 -17.25
N GLU A 60 -1.15 5.09 -18.12
CA GLU A 60 -1.48 6.49 -17.79
C GLU A 60 -2.63 6.60 -16.79
N ARG A 61 -3.59 5.66 -16.82
CA ARG A 61 -4.74 5.64 -15.91
C ARG A 61 -4.31 5.34 -14.47
N SER A 62 -3.44 4.34 -14.29
CA SER A 62 -2.90 3.99 -12.98
C SER A 62 -2.01 5.10 -12.45
N VAL A 63 -1.10 5.62 -13.28
CA VAL A 63 -0.24 6.78 -12.96
C VAL A 63 -1.07 7.95 -12.42
N ALA A 64 -2.12 8.36 -13.14
CA ALA A 64 -2.98 9.46 -12.73
C ALA A 64 -3.75 9.18 -11.42
N VAL A 65 -4.05 7.91 -11.10
CA VAL A 65 -4.66 7.55 -9.81
C VAL A 65 -3.64 7.65 -8.69
N LEU A 66 -2.44 7.09 -8.85
CA LEU A 66 -1.38 7.12 -7.84
C LEU A 66 -0.97 8.56 -7.51
N GLU A 67 -0.86 9.43 -8.51
CA GLU A 67 -0.61 10.87 -8.32
C GLU A 67 -1.77 11.58 -7.60
N ARG A 68 -3.02 11.28 -7.96
CA ARG A 68 -4.21 11.87 -7.31
C ARG A 68 -4.35 11.43 -5.85
N LEU A 69 -3.95 10.20 -5.54
CA LEU A 69 -3.85 9.69 -4.16
C LEU A 69 -2.73 10.37 -3.37
N GLY A 70 -1.92 11.21 -4.01
CA GLY A 70 -0.82 11.90 -3.37
C GLY A 70 0.31 10.95 -3.02
N MET A 71 0.59 9.93 -3.84
CA MET A 71 1.80 9.11 -3.71
C MET A 71 3.02 9.85 -4.29
N LEU A 72 4.22 9.59 -3.76
CA LEU A 72 5.48 10.11 -4.26
C LEU A 72 6.03 9.12 -5.28
N ARG A 73 6.30 9.59 -6.50
CA ARG A 73 7.07 8.81 -7.48
C ARG A 73 8.48 8.60 -6.93
N LEU A 74 8.91 7.35 -6.88
CA LEU A 74 10.28 6.98 -6.57
C LEU A 74 11.15 7.07 -7.83
N PRO A 75 12.49 7.18 -7.69
CA PRO A 75 13.39 6.99 -8.81
C PRO A 75 13.07 5.68 -9.53
N GLU A 76 13.14 5.69 -10.86
CA GLU A 76 12.90 4.50 -11.67
C GLU A 76 13.89 3.39 -11.27
N GLY A 77 13.37 2.16 -11.12
CA GLY A 77 14.13 0.96 -10.82
C GLY A 77 13.72 -0.15 -11.79
N GLU A 78 14.65 -1.04 -12.14
CA GLU A 78 14.30 -2.24 -12.90
C GLU A 78 13.62 -3.26 -11.98
N VAL A 79 12.46 -3.76 -12.39
CA VAL A 79 11.89 -5.00 -11.84
C VAL A 79 12.18 -6.11 -12.83
N GLY A 80 12.50 -7.31 -12.34
CA GLY A 80 13.03 -8.43 -13.14
C GLY A 80 12.19 -8.92 -14.34
N VAL A 81 11.09 -8.27 -14.69
CA VAL A 81 10.24 -8.59 -15.86
C VAL A 81 9.86 -7.35 -16.72
N GLY A 82 10.44 -6.16 -16.47
CA GLY A 82 10.19 -4.94 -17.26
C GLY A 82 10.43 -3.65 -16.49
N GLU A 83 10.31 -2.50 -17.16
CA GLU A 83 10.32 -1.20 -16.50
C GLU A 83 9.03 -1.00 -15.71
N ALA A 84 9.14 -0.61 -14.44
CA ALA A 84 8.00 -0.15 -13.65
C ALA A 84 8.31 1.21 -13.04
N VAL A 85 7.24 1.99 -12.88
CA VAL A 85 7.30 3.21 -12.10
C VAL A 85 6.81 2.90 -10.70
N PHE A 86 7.65 3.17 -9.71
CA PHE A 86 7.34 2.94 -8.31
C PHE A 86 6.80 4.21 -7.65
N TYR A 87 5.84 4.01 -6.75
CA TYR A 87 5.20 5.05 -5.98
C TYR A 87 5.14 4.63 -4.51
N ARG A 88 5.25 5.60 -3.61
CA ARG A 88 5.08 5.36 -2.18
C ARG A 88 4.27 6.43 -1.49
N ILE A 89 3.58 6.08 -0.41
CA ILE A 89 3.01 7.07 0.51
C ILE A 89 3.09 6.57 1.94
N GLY A 90 3.56 7.44 2.83
CA GLY A 90 3.50 7.23 4.28
C GLY A 90 2.15 7.66 4.86
N ARG A 91 1.75 7.10 6.00
CA ARG A 91 0.44 7.36 6.63
C ARG A 91 0.26 8.82 7.02
N GLU A 92 1.32 9.49 7.48
CA GLU A 92 1.29 10.92 7.78
C GLU A 92 0.94 11.77 6.54
N ARG A 93 1.56 11.46 5.40
CA ARG A 93 1.31 12.17 4.15
C ARG A 93 -0.12 11.92 3.66
N TRP A 94 -0.58 10.68 3.72
CA TRP A 94 -1.97 10.33 3.39
C TRP A 94 -2.96 11.16 4.20
N ARG A 95 -2.79 11.24 5.53
CA ARG A 95 -3.64 12.04 6.42
C ARG A 95 -3.64 13.52 6.08
N ARG A 96 -2.48 14.07 5.66
CA ARG A 96 -2.38 15.47 5.21
C ARG A 96 -3.10 15.69 3.87
N HIS A 97 -3.04 14.72 2.96
CA HIS A 97 -3.63 14.80 1.62
C HIS A 97 -5.15 14.56 1.64
N PHE A 98 -5.64 13.71 2.55
CA PHE A 98 -7.06 13.40 2.76
C PHE A 98 -7.51 13.60 4.22
N PRO A 99 -7.47 14.84 4.75
CA PRO A 99 -7.71 15.12 6.17
C PRO A 99 -9.14 14.81 6.65
N THR A 100 -10.09 14.67 5.73
CA THR A 100 -11.51 14.47 6.04
C THR A 100 -11.96 13.01 6.02
N ILE A 101 -11.15 12.09 5.47
CA ILE A 101 -11.51 10.67 5.37
C ILE A 101 -11.38 9.97 6.74
N ASP A 102 -10.48 10.45 7.61
CA ASP A 102 -10.35 9.96 9.00
C ASP A 102 -11.43 10.53 9.96
N ALA A 103 -12.12 11.61 9.58
CA ALA A 103 -13.03 12.36 10.45
C ALA A 103 -14.50 11.87 10.44
N THR A 104 -14.84 10.86 9.61
CA THR A 104 -16.20 10.29 9.56
C THR A 104 -16.24 8.84 10.05
N GLY A 105 -15.73 8.65 11.27
CA GLY A 105 -16.22 7.61 12.17
C GLY A 105 -17.41 8.12 12.98
N ALA A 106 -18.53 8.45 12.35
CA ALA A 106 -19.84 8.62 13.00
C ALA A 106 -20.67 7.36 12.79
#